data_AF-A0A354SMA5-F1
#
_entry.id   AF-A0A354SMA5-F1
#
_cell.length_a   1.000
_cell.length_b   1.000
_cell.length_c   1.000
_cell.angle_alpha   90.00
_cell.angle_beta   90.00
_cell.angle_gamma   90.00
#
_symmetry.space_group_name_H-M   'P 1'
#
loop_
_entity.id
_entity.type
_entity.pdbx_description
1 polymer ?
#
loop_
_entity_poly.entity_id
_entity_poly.type
_entity_poly.pdbx_seq_one_letter_code
_entity_poly.pdbx_strand_id
1 'polypeptide(L)' 'MLYPNPKYLKRIKELHIPVQVNSDSHAPSLLENQFEQVYELLLREGITHTCELVDGKWEEIALKN' A
#
# COMPACT_ATOMS: atom_id res chain seq x y z
N MET A 1 -0.99 -10.39 8.49
CA MET A 1 0.04 -10.92 7.57
C MET A 1 0.15 -9.95 6.41
N LEU A 2 1.36 -9.55 6.01
CA LEU A 2 1.56 -8.52 4.98
C LEU A 2 2.18 -9.13 3.73
N TYR A 3 1.67 -8.73 2.57
CA TYR A 3 2.15 -9.16 1.27
C TYR A 3 2.46 -7.97 0.37
N PRO A 4 3.52 -8.06 -0.46
CA PRO A 4 4.57 -9.09 -0.41
C PRO A 4 5.39 -8.99 0.88
N ASN A 5 6.32 -9.93 1.11
CA ASN A 5 7.19 -9.85 2.28
C ASN A 5 7.92 -8.49 2.31
N PRO A 6 7.92 -7.75 3.45
CA PRO A 6 8.48 -6.40 3.55
C PRO A 6 9.92 -6.25 3.04
N LYS A 7 10.74 -7.32 3.09
CA LYS A 7 12.12 -7.30 2.58
C LYS A 7 12.23 -6.93 1.09
N TYR A 8 11.13 -7.03 0.33
CA TYR A 8 11.08 -6.70 -1.09
C TYR A 8 10.67 -5.25 -1.38
N LEU A 9 10.20 -4.48 -0.38
CA LEU A 9 9.70 -3.11 -0.60
C LEU A 9 10.75 -2.21 -1.22
N LYS A 10 12.00 -2.28 -0.76
CA LYS A 10 13.13 -1.57 -1.38
C LYS A 10 13.29 -1.91 -2.86
N ARG A 11 13.24 -3.20 -3.22
CA ARG A 11 13.38 -3.65 -4.62
C ARG A 11 12.20 -3.20 -5.49
N ILE A 12 10.99 -3.22 -4.93
CA ILE A 12 9.77 -2.72 -5.57
C ILE A 12 9.92 -1.22 -5.90
N LYS A 13 10.42 -0.44 -4.93
CA LYS A 13 10.68 0.99 -5.12
C LYS A 13 11.74 1.24 -6.21
N GLU A 14 12.87 0.54 -6.16
CA GLU A 14 13.95 0.66 -7.17
C GLU A 14 13.48 0.32 -8.59
N LEU A 15 12.54 -0.61 -8.73
CA LEU A 15 11.96 -1.02 -10.01
C LEU A 15 10.78 -0.15 -10.46
N HIS A 16 10.38 0.85 -9.67
CA HIS A 16 9.21 1.70 -9.94
C HIS A 16 7.92 0.88 -10.12
N ILE A 17 7.75 -0.19 -9.35
CA ILE A 17 6.54 -1.01 -9.37
C ILE A 17 5.46 -0.31 -8.52
N PRO A 18 4.25 -0.05 -9.08
CA PRO A 18 3.15 0.54 -8.31
C PRO A 18 2.70 -0.37 -7.16
N VAL A 19 2.28 0.25 -6.04
CA VAL A 19 1.84 -0.47 -4.83
C VAL A 19 0.40 -0.12 -4.52
N GLN A 20 -0.46 -1.13 -4.42
CA GLN A 20 -1.83 -0.98 -3.94
C GLN A 20 -1.94 -1.51 -2.50
N VAL A 21 -2.58 -0.76 -1.61
CA VAL A 21 -2.91 -1.22 -0.25
C VAL A 21 -4.36 -1.68 -0.22
N ASN A 22 -4.61 -2.86 0.35
CA ASN A 22 -5.94 -3.37 0.64
C ASN A 22 -5.89 -4.34 1.84
N SER A 23 -7.04 -4.60 2.46
CA SER A 23 -7.13 -5.48 3.64
C SER A 23 -7.37 -6.95 3.32
N ASP A 24 -7.80 -7.29 2.10
CA ASP A 24 -8.32 -8.62 1.74
C ASP A 24 -9.37 -9.13 2.75
N SER A 25 -10.16 -8.20 3.30
CA SER A 25 -11.05 -8.49 4.42
C SER A 25 -12.29 -9.27 3.97
N HIS A 26 -12.66 -10.27 4.78
CA HIS A 26 -13.90 -11.03 4.67
C HIS A 26 -14.94 -10.62 5.73
N ALA A 27 -14.65 -9.56 6.52
CA ALA A 27 -15.53 -9.03 7.56
C ALA A 27 -15.51 -7.48 7.57
N PRO A 28 -16.65 -6.79 7.64
CA PRO A 28 -16.69 -5.33 7.61
C PRO A 28 -15.85 -4.65 8.70
N SER A 29 -15.76 -5.24 9.90
CA SER A 29 -14.98 -4.71 11.02
C SER A 29 -13.46 -4.71 10.79
N LEU A 30 -12.97 -5.32 9.71
CA LEU A 30 -11.54 -5.44 9.40
C LEU A 30 -11.13 -4.70 8.11
N LEU A 31 -12.03 -3.92 7.50
CA LEU A 31 -11.79 -3.27 6.20
C LEU A 31 -10.54 -2.40 6.15
N GLU A 32 -10.24 -1.68 7.22
CA GLU A 32 -9.09 -0.77 7.32
C GLU A 32 -8.05 -1.25 8.35
N ASN A 33 -8.21 -2.50 8.81
CA ASN A 33 -7.35 -3.03 9.85
C ASN A 33 -5.89 -3.04 9.38
N GLN A 34 -5.04 -2.37 10.13
CA GLN A 34 -3.60 -2.21 9.91
C GLN A 34 -3.16 -1.24 8.81
N PHE A 35 -4.06 -0.42 8.24
CA PHE A 35 -3.69 0.51 7.17
C PHE A 35 -2.63 1.52 7.62
N GLU A 36 -2.80 2.10 8.81
CA GLU A 36 -1.85 3.05 9.40
C GLU A 36 -0.43 2.46 9.50
N GLN A 37 -0.29 1.26 10.07
CA GLN A 37 1.00 0.59 10.21
C GLN A 37 1.63 0.24 8.86
N VAL A 38 0.81 -0.07 7.85
CA VAL A 38 1.30 -0.32 6.49
C VAL A 38 1.75 0.98 5.82
N TYR A 39 1.03 2.08 6.00
CA TYR A 39 1.41 3.39 5.46
C TYR A 39 2.72 3.89 6.07
N GLU A 40 2.90 3.78 7.38
CA GLU A 40 4.17 4.09 8.05
C GLU A 40 5.34 3.27 7.49
N LEU A 41 5.14 1.97 7.28
CA LEU A 41 6.15 1.09 6.70
C LEU A 41 6.50 1.49 5.26
N LEU A 42 5.51 1.78 4.42
CA LEU A 42 5.72 2.20 3.03
C LEU A 42 6.48 3.54 2.96
N LEU A 43 6.08 4.51 3.78
CA LEU A 43 6.73 5.82 3.86
C LEU A 43 8.18 5.68 4.33
N ARG A 44 8.45 4.83 5.33
CA ARG A 44 9.82 4.52 5.79
C ARG A 44 10.70 3.93 4.68
N GLU A 45 10.14 3.14 3.78
CA GLU A 45 10.84 2.55 2.63
C GLU A 45 10.86 3.47 1.38
N GLY A 46 10.34 4.70 1.49
CA GLY A 46 10.35 5.70 0.43
C GLY A 46 9.25 5.53 -0.62
N ILE A 47 8.25 4.69 -0.35
CA ILE A 47 7.02 4.59 -1.15
C ILE A 47 6.03 5.61 -0.60
N THR A 48 5.79 6.68 -1.36
CA THR A 48 5.01 7.85 -0.91
C THR A 48 3.59 7.89 -1.47
N HIS A 49 3.27 7.01 -2.42
CA HIS A 49 1.97 6.93 -3.06
C HIS A 49 1.52 5.47 -3.12
N THR A 50 0.23 5.25 -2.95
CA THR A 50 -0.43 4.02 -3.36
C THR A 50 -1.10 4.22 -4.71
N CYS A 51 -1.34 3.14 -5.45
CA CYS A 51 -2.04 3.14 -6.72
C CYS A 51 -3.44 2.58 -6.50
N GLU A 52 -4.46 3.35 -6.87
CA GLU A 52 -5.87 2.99 -6.71
C GLU A 52 -6.59 3.07 -8.06
N LEU A 53 -7.60 2.22 -8.24
CA LEU A 53 -8.45 2.28 -9.43
C LEU A 53 -9.65 3.18 -9.16
N VAL A 54 -9.60 4.41 -9.65
CA VAL A 54 -10.64 5.43 -9.50
C VAL A 54 -11.30 5.65 -10.85
N ASP A 55 -12.62 5.46 -10.94
CA ASP A 55 -13.40 5.64 -12.17
C ASP A 55 -12.81 4.95 -13.41
N GLY A 56 -12.27 3.74 -13.21
CA GLY A 56 -11.66 2.93 -14.27
C GLY A 56 -10.26 3.37 -14.70
N LYS A 57 -9.62 4.27 -13.95
CA LYS A 57 -8.26 4.75 -14.19
C LYS A 57 -7.37 4.50 -12.96
N TRP A 58 -6.13 4.15 -13.22
CA TRP A 58 -5.12 4.01 -12.17
C TRP A 58 -4.62 5.40 -11.78
N GLU A 59 -4.76 5.74 -10.50
CA GLU A 59 -4.34 7.01 -9.93
C GLU A 59 -3.34 6.81 -8.80
N GLU A 60 -2.33 7.66 -8.74
CA GLU A 60 -1.38 7.71 -7.62
C GLU A 60 -1.94 8.58 -6.51
N ILE A 61 -2.28 7.96 -5.37
CA ILE A 61 -2.82 8.62 -4.19
C ILE A 61 -1.71 8.76 -3.15
N ALA A 62 -1.44 9.98 -2.74
CA ALA A 62 -0.40 10.26 -1.74
C ALA A 62 -0.77 9.63 -0.39
N LEU A 63 0.18 8.89 0.19
CA LEU A 63 0.06 8.38 1.55
C LEU A 63 0.18 9.54 2.54
N LYS A 64 -0.71 9.59 3.54
CA LYS A 64 -0.69 10.58 4.61
C LYS A 64 -0.35 9.89 5.92
N ASN A 65 0.52 10.53 6.71
CA ASN A 65 0.63 10.29 8.14
C ASN A 65 -0.49 11.04 8.86
#